data_AF-A0A1I4KEM1-F1
#
_entry.id   AF-A0A1I4KEM1-F1
#
_cell.length_a   1.000
_cell.length_b   1.000
_cell.length_c   1.000
_cell.angle_alpha   90.00
_cell.angle_beta   90.00
_cell.angle_gamma   90.00
#
_symmetry.space_group_name_H-M   'P 1'
#
loop_
_entity.id
_entity.type
_entity.pdbx_description
1 polymer ?
#
loop_
_entity_poly.entity_id
_entity_poly.type
_entity_poly.pdbx_seq_one_letter_code
_entity_poly.pdbx_strand_id
1 'polypeptide(L)'
;AKMFSGAVTWHSDNGILKDSSFVNNQAGGGAGAVNWVGINGVLSDCSFVNNHAEMFGGAVNWIGDYGILSSCSFANNTANKYGNGIYLETNTANVSDCSFSIYRPKNTAVVTINNLIYYKDSNYSVNYYENGNLINHGHINDDNVSFYNLDNGKHNIQIIYNKEGKNFTNYINITGDSYLNASNVYMFYNDGTKYTLKLTDHKGNPLINQNVQITIANAKYNIKTDSLGYATLVLKQKAGKYNIIAKFDGNSDYNPSNVVSTLNILDSPITKNKNPKIYFGGRFKVQIINANGKHVGAGKLVKFTIAGKTYIQKTDKNGYASLKIKLKPKTYTISTKYANFIKKNRITVKPVLTAKSIVKKKAKSIKFYAKLVNTKGKPQAKKMVRFKFRGKTFKIKTNKKGIAKLKIKNLKKGKYKIYTQYGKSKIKNTIKIK
;
A
#
# COMPACT_ATOMS: atom_id res chain seq x y z
N ALA A 1 18.52 -17.50 -16.74
CA ALA A 1 17.28 -17.52 -15.94
C ALA A 1 17.61 -17.77 -14.47
N LYS A 2 16.78 -17.31 -13.51
CA LYS A 2 16.93 -17.72 -12.10
C LYS A 2 16.62 -19.22 -12.01
N MET A 3 17.49 -20.00 -11.35
CA MET A 3 17.33 -21.47 -11.28
C MET A 3 16.07 -21.91 -10.52
N PHE A 4 15.63 -21.15 -9.52
CA PHE A 4 14.59 -21.61 -8.57
C PHE A 4 13.20 -20.99 -8.75
N SER A 5 13.10 -19.70 -9.03
CA SER A 5 11.80 -19.03 -9.29
C SER A 5 11.98 -17.71 -10.04
N GLY A 6 10.94 -17.28 -10.77
CA GLY A 6 10.98 -15.97 -11.42
C GLY A 6 10.80 -14.79 -10.46
N ALA A 7 9.93 -14.93 -9.44
CA ALA A 7 9.54 -13.84 -8.55
C ALA A 7 9.86 -14.10 -7.07
N VAL A 8 9.29 -15.16 -6.48
CA VAL A 8 9.33 -15.42 -5.04
C VAL A 8 9.80 -16.84 -4.77
N THR A 9 10.78 -16.96 -3.88
CA THR A 9 11.16 -18.25 -3.28
C THR A 9 10.86 -18.18 -1.79
N TRP A 10 10.01 -19.08 -1.29
CA TRP A 10 9.53 -19.07 0.09
C TRP A 10 9.99 -20.31 0.86
N HIS A 11 10.88 -20.13 1.84
CA HIS A 11 11.46 -21.24 2.62
C HIS A 11 10.89 -21.40 4.04
N SER A 12 10.11 -20.44 4.52
CA SER A 12 9.61 -20.47 5.90
C SER A 12 8.26 -21.18 6.01
N ASP A 13 8.12 -21.98 7.06
CA ASP A 13 6.88 -22.65 7.42
C ASP A 13 5.77 -21.66 7.82
N ASN A 14 4.52 -22.09 7.68
CA ASN A 14 3.32 -21.31 8.00
C ASN A 14 3.26 -19.95 7.27
N GLY A 15 3.89 -19.88 6.10
CA GLY A 15 3.90 -18.69 5.26
C GLY A 15 2.51 -18.39 4.70
N ILE A 16 2.21 -17.10 4.52
CA ILE A 16 0.98 -16.65 3.86
C ILE A 16 1.37 -15.68 2.75
N LEU A 17 1.05 -16.06 1.51
CA LEU A 17 1.12 -15.19 0.33
C LEU A 17 -0.29 -15.02 -0.20
N LYS A 18 -0.78 -13.78 -0.20
CA LYS A 18 -2.11 -13.47 -0.68
C LYS A 18 -2.23 -12.13 -1.36
N ASP A 19 -3.33 -11.90 -2.05
CA ASP A 19 -3.68 -10.62 -2.68
C ASP A 19 -2.58 -10.08 -3.60
N SER A 20 -1.85 -10.99 -4.28
CA SER A 20 -0.63 -10.68 -5.04
C SER A 20 -0.78 -11.00 -6.52
N SER A 21 -0.09 -10.24 -7.37
CA SER A 21 -0.11 -10.43 -8.83
C SER A 21 1.30 -10.67 -9.35
N PHE A 22 1.46 -11.76 -10.09
CA PHE A 22 2.71 -12.23 -10.68
C PHE A 22 2.54 -12.27 -12.20
N VAL A 23 3.19 -11.33 -12.89
CA VAL A 23 3.01 -11.13 -14.33
C VAL A 23 4.36 -11.19 -15.05
N ASN A 24 4.45 -11.94 -16.15
CA ASN A 24 5.63 -12.03 -17.02
C ASN A 24 6.91 -12.49 -16.28
N ASN A 25 6.81 -13.40 -15.31
CA ASN A 25 7.98 -13.94 -14.64
C ASN A 25 8.49 -15.19 -15.36
N GLN A 26 9.82 -15.38 -15.35
CA GLN A 26 10.47 -16.50 -16.04
C GLN A 26 11.51 -17.18 -15.15
N ALA A 27 11.53 -18.51 -15.16
CA ALA A 27 12.52 -19.33 -14.47
C ALA A 27 13.05 -20.46 -15.38
N GLY A 28 14.30 -20.87 -15.15
CA GLY A 28 14.97 -21.91 -15.95
C GLY A 28 14.88 -23.31 -15.36
N GLY A 29 14.28 -23.49 -14.17
CA GLY A 29 14.22 -24.79 -13.51
C GLY A 29 12.99 -24.92 -12.63
N GLY A 30 12.88 -24.10 -11.59
CA GLY A 30 11.69 -24.08 -10.73
C GLY A 30 10.53 -23.25 -11.29
N ALA A 31 9.69 -22.73 -10.40
CA ALA A 31 8.44 -22.07 -10.75
C ALA A 31 8.61 -20.81 -11.61
N GLY A 32 7.74 -20.61 -12.60
CA GLY A 32 7.76 -19.38 -13.38
C GLY A 32 7.58 -18.13 -12.51
N ALA A 33 6.82 -18.23 -11.41
CA ALA A 33 6.66 -17.13 -10.44
C ALA A 33 7.03 -17.50 -8.99
N VAL A 34 6.34 -18.48 -8.39
CA VAL A 34 6.43 -18.75 -6.94
C VAL A 34 6.92 -20.17 -6.69
N ASN A 35 8.09 -20.30 -6.08
CA ASN A 35 8.63 -21.57 -5.59
C ASN A 35 8.43 -21.65 -4.07
N TRP A 36 7.59 -22.58 -3.62
CA TRP A 36 7.20 -22.69 -2.22
C TRP A 36 7.78 -23.95 -1.57
N VAL A 37 8.59 -23.79 -0.52
CA VAL A 37 9.29 -24.89 0.16
C VAL A 37 8.77 -25.14 1.58
N GLY A 38 8.34 -24.09 2.29
CA GLY A 38 7.92 -24.21 3.70
C GLY A 38 6.61 -25.00 3.87
N ILE A 39 6.50 -25.75 4.97
CA ILE A 39 5.30 -26.55 5.28
C ILE A 39 4.14 -25.65 5.75
N ASN A 40 2.90 -26.16 5.68
CA ASN A 40 1.67 -25.47 6.12
C ASN A 40 1.50 -24.08 5.46
N GLY A 41 1.98 -23.95 4.21
CA GLY A 41 1.90 -22.70 3.47
C GLY A 41 0.50 -22.39 2.96
N VAL A 42 0.15 -21.11 2.89
CA VAL A 42 -1.10 -20.64 2.29
C VAL A 42 -0.77 -19.69 1.14
N LEU A 43 -1.21 -20.06 -0.06
CA LEU A 43 -1.20 -19.22 -1.25
C LEU A 43 -2.64 -19.01 -1.68
N SER A 44 -3.19 -17.83 -1.40
CA SER A 44 -4.60 -17.53 -1.70
C SER A 44 -4.80 -16.23 -2.46
N ASP A 45 -5.89 -16.11 -3.22
CA ASP A 45 -6.32 -14.83 -3.80
C ASP A 45 -5.24 -14.15 -4.66
N CYS A 46 -4.40 -14.97 -5.32
CA CYS A 46 -3.30 -14.49 -6.15
C CYS A 46 -3.62 -14.63 -7.64
N SER A 47 -2.99 -13.79 -8.45
CA SER A 47 -3.11 -13.82 -9.91
C SER A 47 -1.76 -14.10 -10.55
N PHE A 48 -1.70 -15.13 -11.38
CA PHE A 48 -0.52 -15.56 -12.12
C PHE A 48 -0.79 -15.45 -13.61
N VAL A 49 -0.11 -14.52 -14.28
CA VAL A 49 -0.31 -14.28 -15.69
C VAL A 49 0.97 -14.32 -16.48
N ASN A 50 0.97 -15.09 -17.57
CA ASN A 50 2.07 -15.14 -18.53
C ASN A 50 3.41 -15.47 -17.87
N ASN A 51 3.40 -16.36 -16.87
CA ASN A 51 4.63 -16.83 -16.25
C ASN A 51 5.11 -18.10 -16.97
N HIS A 52 6.42 -18.26 -17.07
CA HIS A 52 7.05 -19.35 -17.81
C HIS A 52 8.14 -20.06 -17.00
N ALA A 53 8.13 -21.38 -17.02
CA ALA A 53 9.18 -22.22 -16.44
C ALA A 53 9.73 -23.20 -17.47
N GLU A 54 11.04 -23.40 -17.51
CA GLU A 54 11.63 -24.43 -18.38
C GLU A 54 11.37 -25.87 -17.89
N MET A 55 11.04 -26.10 -16.61
CA MET A 55 10.76 -27.45 -16.11
C MET A 55 9.42 -27.57 -15.37
N PHE A 56 9.29 -26.93 -14.21
CA PHE A 56 8.18 -27.23 -13.28
C PHE A 56 7.31 -26.02 -12.99
N GLY A 57 5.99 -26.17 -13.16
CA GLY A 57 5.04 -25.19 -12.65
C GLY A 57 5.18 -23.84 -13.34
N GLY A 58 4.46 -23.65 -14.46
CA GLY A 58 4.58 -22.41 -15.23
C GLY A 58 4.30 -21.16 -14.41
N ALA A 59 3.52 -21.29 -13.33
CA ALA A 59 3.38 -20.27 -12.30
C ALA A 59 3.96 -20.70 -10.94
N VAL A 60 3.57 -21.88 -10.45
CA VAL A 60 3.84 -22.30 -9.06
C VAL A 60 4.51 -23.68 -9.04
N ASN A 61 5.65 -23.76 -8.36
CA ASN A 61 6.26 -25.02 -7.91
C ASN A 61 6.05 -25.12 -6.40
N TRP A 62 5.35 -26.15 -5.94
CA TRP A 62 4.98 -26.35 -4.55
C TRP A 62 5.62 -27.62 -3.98
N ILE A 63 6.52 -27.43 -3.02
CA ILE A 63 7.31 -28.50 -2.40
C ILE A 63 6.84 -28.80 -0.97
N GLY A 64 6.45 -27.79 -0.21
CA GLY A 64 6.14 -27.93 1.22
C GLY A 64 4.85 -28.70 1.51
N ASP A 65 4.88 -29.59 2.51
CA ASP A 65 3.72 -30.38 2.91
C ASP A 65 2.57 -29.56 3.50
N TYR A 66 1.36 -30.12 3.43
CA TYR A 66 0.11 -29.58 3.99
C TYR A 66 -0.22 -28.16 3.53
N GLY A 67 0.23 -27.82 2.32
CA GLY A 67 -0.03 -26.54 1.68
C GLY A 67 -1.49 -26.36 1.24
N ILE A 68 -1.95 -25.12 1.24
CA ILE A 68 -3.26 -24.71 0.70
C ILE A 68 -3.03 -23.70 -0.40
N LEU A 69 -3.40 -24.07 -1.63
CA LEU A 69 -3.48 -23.17 -2.77
C LEU A 69 -4.96 -22.97 -3.08
N SER A 70 -5.47 -21.77 -2.89
CA SER A 70 -6.90 -21.52 -3.08
C SER A 70 -7.24 -20.19 -3.72
N SER A 71 -8.39 -20.11 -4.39
CA SER A 71 -8.92 -18.85 -4.93
C SER A 71 -7.93 -18.10 -5.85
N CYS A 72 -7.01 -18.82 -6.50
CA CYS A 72 -6.01 -18.23 -7.37
C CYS A 72 -6.45 -18.25 -8.83
N SER A 73 -5.97 -17.28 -9.62
CA SER A 73 -6.21 -17.22 -11.06
C SER A 73 -4.92 -17.45 -11.84
N PHE A 74 -4.98 -18.30 -12.85
CA PHE A 74 -3.86 -18.66 -13.72
C PHE A 74 -4.27 -18.38 -15.17
N ALA A 75 -3.54 -17.51 -15.86
CA ALA A 75 -3.78 -17.21 -17.26
C ALA A 75 -2.48 -17.28 -18.06
N ASN A 76 -2.48 -18.05 -19.14
CA ASN A 76 -1.34 -18.17 -20.05
C ASN A 76 0.00 -18.53 -19.36
N ASN A 77 -0.03 -19.34 -18.30
CA ASN A 77 1.19 -19.84 -17.69
C ASN A 77 1.63 -21.12 -18.40
N THR A 78 2.94 -21.31 -18.58
CA THR A 78 3.49 -22.42 -19.36
C THR A 78 4.71 -23.04 -18.68
N ALA A 79 4.79 -24.37 -18.70
CA ALA A 79 5.99 -25.11 -18.33
C ALA A 79 6.36 -26.09 -19.45
N ASN A 80 7.65 -26.30 -19.72
CA ASN A 80 8.03 -27.23 -20.80
C ASN A 80 7.97 -28.71 -20.39
N LYS A 81 7.91 -29.02 -19.08
CA LYS A 81 7.89 -30.42 -18.60
C LYS A 81 6.60 -30.80 -17.88
N TYR A 82 6.28 -30.17 -16.76
CA TYR A 82 5.10 -30.55 -15.95
C TYR A 82 4.38 -29.36 -15.35
N GLY A 83 3.03 -29.43 -15.33
CA GLY A 83 2.15 -28.47 -14.69
C GLY A 83 2.25 -27.08 -15.31
N ASN A 84 1.52 -26.85 -16.40
CA ASN A 84 1.49 -25.53 -17.07
C ASN A 84 1.13 -24.39 -16.11
N GLY A 85 0.27 -24.65 -15.13
CA GLY A 85 0.03 -23.73 -14.02
C GLY A 85 0.84 -24.11 -12.78
N ILE A 86 0.53 -25.28 -12.24
CA ILE A 86 0.96 -25.69 -10.90
C ILE A 86 1.63 -27.05 -10.98
N TYR A 87 2.79 -27.17 -10.36
CA TYR A 87 3.45 -28.44 -10.11
C TYR A 87 3.60 -28.62 -8.59
N LEU A 88 3.18 -29.77 -8.08
CA LEU A 88 3.25 -30.15 -6.67
C LEU A 88 4.18 -31.36 -6.50
N GLU A 89 5.25 -31.19 -5.72
CA GLU A 89 6.17 -32.28 -5.35
C GLU A 89 5.65 -33.13 -4.20
N THR A 90 4.60 -32.67 -3.52
CA THR A 90 3.96 -33.38 -2.41
C THR A 90 2.52 -33.71 -2.78
N ASN A 91 2.05 -34.85 -2.31
CA ASN A 91 0.65 -35.23 -2.42
C ASN A 91 -0.22 -34.62 -1.31
N THR A 92 0.36 -34.02 -0.25
CA THR A 92 -0.40 -33.51 0.91
C THR A 92 -0.98 -32.12 0.68
N ALA A 93 -0.39 -31.33 -0.23
CA ALA A 93 -0.90 -30.02 -0.60
C ALA A 93 -2.20 -30.10 -1.41
N ASN A 94 -3.06 -29.10 -1.21
CA ASN A 94 -4.40 -29.05 -1.78
C ASN A 94 -4.56 -27.84 -2.69
N VAL A 95 -5.18 -28.05 -3.86
CA VAL A 95 -5.52 -27.00 -4.81
C VAL A 95 -7.04 -26.94 -4.96
N SER A 96 -7.66 -25.85 -4.53
CA SER A 96 -9.11 -25.67 -4.67
C SER A 96 -9.47 -24.26 -5.12
N ASP A 97 -10.67 -24.08 -5.65
CA ASP A 97 -11.23 -22.78 -5.98
C ASP A 97 -10.36 -21.94 -6.94
N CYS A 98 -9.41 -22.58 -7.61
CA CYS A 98 -8.52 -21.93 -8.56
C CYS A 98 -9.14 -21.93 -9.95
N SER A 99 -8.85 -20.89 -10.72
CA SER A 99 -9.34 -20.72 -12.08
C SER A 99 -8.19 -20.68 -13.09
N PHE A 100 -8.32 -21.43 -14.17
CA PHE A 100 -7.36 -21.51 -15.27
C PHE A 100 -8.01 -20.93 -16.51
N SER A 101 -7.53 -19.78 -16.95
CA SER A 101 -8.01 -19.13 -18.17
C SER A 101 -7.28 -19.71 -19.37
N ILE A 102 -8.04 -20.35 -20.25
CA ILE A 102 -7.56 -20.99 -21.47
C ILE A 102 -8.05 -20.19 -22.66
N TYR A 103 -7.12 -19.81 -23.52
CA TYR A 103 -7.39 -19.07 -24.74
C TYR A 103 -7.32 -20.07 -25.89
N ARG A 104 -8.37 -20.15 -26.70
CA ARG A 104 -8.43 -21.03 -27.88
C ARG A 104 -8.47 -20.21 -29.15
N PRO A 105 -7.99 -20.72 -30.30
CA PRO A 105 -8.19 -20.07 -31.59
C PRO A 105 -9.68 -19.83 -31.89
N LYS A 106 -9.97 -18.83 -32.73
CA LYS A 106 -11.34 -18.52 -33.15
C LYS A 106 -11.96 -19.71 -33.90
N ASN A 107 -13.23 -19.99 -33.65
CA ASN A 107 -14.03 -21.03 -34.34
C ASN A 107 -13.55 -22.48 -34.14
N THR A 108 -12.88 -22.81 -33.04
CA THR A 108 -12.49 -24.20 -32.74
C THR A 108 -13.48 -24.87 -31.79
N ALA A 109 -14.15 -25.91 -32.28
CA ALA A 109 -15.09 -26.75 -31.51
C ALA A 109 -14.38 -27.75 -30.57
N VAL A 110 -13.09 -28.01 -30.82
CA VAL A 110 -12.26 -28.88 -30.00
C VAL A 110 -11.19 -28.04 -29.30
N VAL A 111 -11.06 -28.21 -28.00
CA VAL A 111 -10.06 -27.51 -27.17
C VAL A 111 -9.26 -28.55 -26.39
N THR A 112 -7.99 -28.70 -26.76
CA THR A 112 -7.04 -29.52 -26.02
C THR A 112 -6.28 -28.66 -25.03
N ILE A 113 -6.27 -29.09 -23.77
CA ILE A 113 -5.66 -28.37 -22.66
C ILE A 113 -4.58 -29.28 -22.08
N ASN A 114 -3.34 -28.81 -22.14
CA ASN A 114 -2.22 -29.49 -21.49
C ASN A 114 -2.38 -29.47 -19.98
N ASN A 115 -1.71 -30.41 -19.32
CA ASN A 115 -1.76 -30.59 -17.87
C ASN A 115 -1.60 -29.27 -17.08
N LEU A 116 -2.65 -28.87 -16.36
CA LEU A 116 -2.71 -27.59 -15.63
C LEU A 116 -2.16 -27.70 -14.22
N ILE A 117 -2.46 -28.80 -13.55
CA ILE A 117 -2.05 -29.14 -12.18
C ILE A 117 -1.40 -30.51 -12.25
N TYR A 118 -0.14 -30.61 -11.81
CA TYR A 118 0.59 -31.86 -11.79
C TYR A 118 0.97 -32.24 -10.35
N TYR A 119 0.68 -33.47 -9.94
CA TYR A 119 1.12 -34.04 -8.67
C TYR A 119 2.19 -35.10 -8.91
N LYS A 120 3.42 -34.86 -8.48
CA LYS A 120 4.59 -35.71 -8.80
C LYS A 120 4.36 -37.20 -8.56
N ASP A 121 3.83 -37.54 -7.39
CA ASP A 121 3.72 -38.92 -6.92
C ASP A 121 2.26 -39.37 -6.73
N SER A 122 1.29 -38.72 -7.39
CA SER A 122 -0.13 -39.07 -7.27
C SER A 122 -0.92 -38.73 -8.52
N ASN A 123 -1.77 -39.66 -8.98
CA ASN A 123 -2.61 -39.48 -10.16
C ASN A 123 -4.09 -39.71 -9.85
N TYR A 124 -4.77 -38.66 -9.36
CA TYR A 124 -6.17 -38.72 -8.94
C TYR A 124 -7.12 -38.75 -10.14
N SER A 125 -8.21 -39.51 -10.05
CA SER A 125 -9.30 -39.43 -11.04
C SER A 125 -9.97 -38.06 -11.00
N VAL A 126 -10.29 -37.54 -12.18
CA VAL A 126 -10.85 -36.22 -12.40
C VAL A 126 -12.13 -36.35 -13.21
N ASN A 127 -13.16 -35.61 -12.80
CA ASN A 127 -14.37 -35.40 -13.57
C ASN A 127 -14.49 -33.93 -13.96
N TYR A 128 -14.91 -33.68 -15.20
CA TYR A 128 -15.10 -32.35 -15.76
C TYR A 128 -16.57 -32.09 -15.99
N TYR A 129 -17.10 -31.01 -15.41
CA TYR A 129 -18.51 -30.65 -15.52
C TYR A 129 -18.70 -29.29 -16.14
N GLU A 130 -19.67 -29.16 -17.04
CA GLU A 130 -20.15 -27.87 -17.54
C GLU A 130 -21.66 -27.78 -17.31
N ASN A 131 -22.11 -26.70 -16.69
CA ASN A 131 -23.52 -26.50 -16.33
C ASN A 131 -24.13 -27.68 -15.56
N GLY A 132 -23.32 -28.35 -14.72
CA GLY A 132 -23.73 -29.52 -13.92
C GLY A 132 -23.71 -30.87 -14.66
N ASN A 133 -23.49 -30.88 -15.98
CA ASN A 133 -23.40 -32.11 -16.77
C ASN A 133 -21.95 -32.60 -16.83
N LEU A 134 -21.73 -33.91 -16.66
CA LEU A 134 -20.43 -34.53 -16.88
C LEU A 134 -20.10 -34.49 -18.37
N ILE A 135 -19.06 -33.75 -18.74
CA ILE A 135 -18.64 -33.57 -20.14
C ILE A 135 -17.35 -34.33 -20.48
N ASN A 136 -16.54 -34.67 -19.48
CA ASN A 136 -15.34 -35.49 -19.65
C ASN A 136 -14.86 -36.10 -18.32
N HIS A 137 -13.98 -37.08 -18.37
CA HIS A 137 -13.28 -37.66 -17.23
C HIS A 137 -11.83 -38.03 -17.61
N GLY A 138 -10.97 -38.19 -16.62
CA GLY A 138 -9.57 -38.55 -16.82
C GLY A 138 -8.80 -38.61 -15.51
N HIS A 139 -7.52 -38.29 -15.55
CA HIS A 139 -6.68 -38.18 -14.36
C HIS A 139 -5.93 -36.86 -14.30
N ILE A 140 -5.54 -36.46 -13.09
CA ILE A 140 -4.95 -35.15 -12.83
C ILE A 140 -3.58 -34.97 -13.49
N ASN A 141 -2.83 -36.04 -13.73
CA ASN A 141 -1.52 -35.99 -14.41
C ASN A 141 -1.58 -36.40 -15.88
N ASP A 142 -2.78 -36.56 -16.47
CA ASP A 142 -2.87 -36.78 -17.91
C ASP A 142 -2.18 -35.61 -18.65
N ASP A 143 -1.38 -35.93 -19.67
CA ASP A 143 -0.59 -34.94 -20.42
C ASP A 143 -1.48 -33.83 -20.98
N ASN A 144 -2.68 -34.20 -21.42
CA ASN A 144 -3.70 -33.29 -21.90
C ASN A 144 -5.11 -33.86 -21.72
N VAL A 145 -6.10 -32.97 -21.79
CA VAL A 145 -7.52 -33.28 -21.87
C VAL A 145 -8.12 -32.53 -23.05
N SER A 146 -8.97 -33.19 -23.85
CA SER A 146 -9.67 -32.57 -24.98
C SER A 146 -11.16 -32.46 -24.73
N PHE A 147 -11.70 -31.27 -24.93
CA PHE A 147 -13.14 -30.99 -24.84
C PHE A 147 -13.70 -30.79 -26.24
N TYR A 148 -14.84 -31.41 -26.52
CA TYR A 148 -15.49 -31.41 -27.84
C TYR A 148 -16.80 -30.64 -27.78
N ASN A 149 -17.27 -30.19 -28.95
CA ASN A 149 -18.54 -29.47 -29.12
C ASN A 149 -18.65 -28.20 -28.25
N LEU A 150 -17.51 -27.58 -27.93
CA LEU A 150 -17.50 -26.29 -27.28
C LEU A 150 -17.80 -25.23 -28.33
N ASP A 151 -19.05 -24.78 -28.37
CA ASP A 151 -19.53 -23.75 -29.29
C ASP A 151 -18.75 -22.43 -29.18
N ASN A 152 -19.02 -21.48 -30.07
CA ASN A 152 -18.36 -20.18 -30.02
C ASN A 152 -18.86 -19.37 -28.82
N GLY A 153 -18.21 -19.53 -27.68
CA GLY A 153 -18.62 -18.91 -26.42
C GLY A 153 -17.56 -18.96 -25.33
N LYS A 154 -17.92 -18.44 -24.16
CA LYS A 154 -17.16 -18.66 -22.94
C LYS A 154 -17.69 -19.93 -22.27
N HIS A 155 -16.79 -20.84 -21.93
CA HIS A 155 -17.13 -22.08 -21.22
C HIS A 155 -16.50 -22.06 -19.83
N ASN A 156 -17.28 -22.47 -18.84
CA ASN A 156 -16.83 -22.58 -17.45
C ASN A 156 -16.94 -24.05 -17.04
N ILE A 157 -15.80 -24.73 -16.98
CA ILE A 157 -15.73 -26.16 -16.72
C ILE A 157 -15.21 -26.35 -15.30
N GLN A 158 -15.95 -27.06 -14.46
CA GLN A 158 -15.50 -27.49 -13.14
C GLN A 158 -14.60 -28.71 -13.28
N ILE A 159 -13.40 -28.66 -12.71
CA ILE A 159 -12.49 -29.79 -12.52
C ILE A 159 -12.72 -30.30 -11.10
N ILE A 160 -13.19 -31.54 -10.93
CA ILE A 160 -13.39 -32.14 -9.62
C ILE A 160 -12.52 -33.39 -9.51
N TYR A 161 -11.58 -33.40 -8.56
CA TYR A 161 -10.78 -34.58 -8.25
C TYR A 161 -10.96 -35.00 -6.80
N ASN A 162 -11.00 -36.31 -6.56
CA ASN A 162 -11.11 -36.87 -5.23
C ASN A 162 -9.73 -37.25 -4.69
N LYS A 163 -9.43 -36.76 -3.49
CA LYS A 163 -8.24 -37.14 -2.74
C LYS A 163 -8.67 -37.57 -1.34
N GLU A 164 -8.42 -38.83 -1.01
CA GLU A 164 -8.70 -39.41 0.31
C GLU A 164 -10.16 -39.20 0.77
N GLY A 165 -11.13 -39.35 -0.15
CA GLY A 165 -12.55 -39.19 0.15
C GLY A 165 -13.05 -37.74 0.19
N LYS A 166 -12.19 -36.75 -0.13
CA LYS A 166 -12.58 -35.33 -0.24
C LYS A 166 -12.48 -34.86 -1.68
N ASN A 167 -13.49 -34.12 -2.13
CA ASN A 167 -13.53 -33.51 -3.45
C ASN A 167 -12.87 -32.12 -3.41
N PHE A 168 -11.96 -31.88 -4.35
CA PHE A 168 -11.34 -30.58 -4.61
C PHE A 168 -11.85 -30.07 -5.96
N THR A 169 -12.42 -28.86 -5.96
CA THR A 169 -13.02 -28.26 -7.17
C THR A 169 -12.16 -27.11 -7.65
N ASN A 170 -11.86 -27.07 -8.94
CA ASN A 170 -11.21 -25.96 -9.63
C ASN A 170 -11.98 -25.65 -10.91
N TYR A 171 -11.58 -24.62 -11.64
CA TYR A 171 -12.34 -24.10 -12.78
C TYR A 171 -11.43 -23.87 -13.99
N ILE A 172 -11.86 -24.30 -15.16
CA ILE A 172 -11.28 -23.92 -16.45
C ILE A 172 -12.24 -22.93 -17.09
N ASN A 173 -11.75 -21.75 -17.40
CA ASN A 173 -12.49 -20.72 -18.12
C ASN A 173 -11.93 -20.65 -19.54
N ILE A 174 -12.61 -21.28 -20.48
CA ILE A 174 -12.22 -21.23 -21.90
C ILE A 174 -12.83 -19.96 -22.50
N THR A 175 -11.97 -19.11 -23.05
CA THR A 175 -12.35 -17.84 -23.68
C THR A 175 -11.74 -17.73 -25.07
N GLY A 176 -12.10 -16.66 -25.79
CA GLY A 176 -11.63 -16.39 -27.15
C GLY A 176 -10.10 -16.32 -27.30
N ASP A 177 -9.68 -16.11 -28.53
CA ASP A 177 -8.30 -16.18 -29.01
C ASP A 177 -7.45 -14.93 -28.78
N SER A 178 -7.99 -13.94 -28.08
CA SER A 178 -7.26 -12.75 -27.67
C SER A 178 -7.42 -12.47 -26.18
N TYR A 179 -6.37 -11.89 -25.60
CA TYR A 179 -6.29 -11.67 -24.17
C TYR A 179 -5.73 -10.31 -23.81
N LEU A 180 -6.54 -9.51 -23.11
CA LEU A 180 -6.11 -8.30 -22.42
C LEU A 180 -5.67 -8.60 -20.99
N ASN A 181 -4.43 -8.22 -20.67
CA ASN A 181 -3.92 -8.21 -19.30
C ASN A 181 -3.60 -6.78 -18.83
N ALA A 182 -3.95 -6.46 -17.59
CA ALA A 182 -3.48 -5.26 -16.91
C ALA A 182 -3.52 -5.42 -15.38
N SER A 183 -2.60 -4.73 -14.70
CA SER A 183 -2.53 -4.73 -13.22
C SER A 183 -3.33 -3.59 -12.60
N ASN A 184 -3.72 -3.77 -11.34
CA ASN A 184 -4.23 -2.68 -10.49
C ASN A 184 -3.18 -1.58 -10.33
N VAL A 185 -3.62 -0.32 -10.24
CA VAL A 185 -2.74 0.85 -10.10
C VAL A 185 -2.95 1.52 -8.76
N TYR A 186 -1.85 1.71 -8.04
CA TYR A 186 -1.77 2.55 -6.84
C TYR A 186 -0.81 3.70 -7.12
N MET A 187 -1.29 4.93 -7.03
CA MET A 187 -0.47 6.11 -7.30
C MET A 187 -0.78 7.26 -6.36
N PHE A 188 0.14 8.22 -6.32
CA PHE A 188 -0.16 9.56 -5.83
C PHE A 188 -0.58 10.47 -6.98
N TYR A 189 -1.45 11.44 -6.70
CA TYR A 189 -1.90 12.39 -7.70
C TYR A 189 -0.71 13.10 -8.35
N ASN A 190 -0.62 13.02 -9.69
CA ASN A 190 0.47 13.56 -10.52
C ASN A 190 1.88 13.04 -10.16
N ASP A 191 2.03 11.78 -9.75
CA ASP A 191 3.35 11.16 -9.56
C ASP A 191 4.01 10.64 -10.84
N GLY A 192 3.29 10.66 -11.98
CA GLY A 192 3.78 10.20 -13.27
C GLY A 192 3.50 8.71 -13.58
N THR A 193 2.85 7.99 -12.65
CA THR A 193 2.40 6.61 -12.89
C THR A 193 1.45 6.55 -14.08
N LYS A 194 1.63 5.53 -14.92
CA LYS A 194 0.82 5.25 -16.10
C LYS A 194 0.07 3.95 -15.90
N TYR A 195 -1.03 3.78 -16.63
CA TYR A 195 -1.71 2.49 -16.75
C TYR A 195 -1.22 1.81 -18.02
N THR A 196 -0.67 0.60 -17.87
CA THR A 196 -0.15 -0.20 -18.98
C THR A 196 -0.93 -1.50 -19.04
N LEU A 197 -1.38 -1.86 -20.24
CA LEU A 197 -2.00 -3.13 -20.55
C LEU A 197 -1.23 -3.84 -21.66
N LYS A 198 -1.37 -5.16 -21.76
CA LYS A 198 -0.83 -5.97 -22.85
C LYS A 198 -1.97 -6.73 -23.53
N LEU A 199 -1.97 -6.76 -24.85
CA LEU A 199 -2.87 -7.56 -25.68
C LEU A 199 -2.08 -8.60 -26.45
N THR A 200 -2.48 -9.86 -26.32
CA THR A 200 -1.85 -10.99 -27.02
C THR A 200 -2.89 -11.89 -27.67
N ASP A 201 -2.46 -12.73 -28.61
CA ASP A 201 -3.25 -13.88 -29.07
C ASP A 201 -3.23 -15.03 -28.02
N HIS A 202 -3.91 -16.12 -28.36
CA HIS A 202 -3.97 -17.35 -27.55
C HIS A 202 -2.63 -18.07 -27.34
N LYS A 203 -1.61 -17.77 -28.15
CA LYS A 203 -0.24 -18.30 -27.99
C LYS A 203 0.66 -17.36 -27.21
N GLY A 204 0.14 -16.20 -26.79
CA GLY A 204 0.92 -15.16 -26.11
C GLY A 204 1.68 -14.23 -27.04
N ASN A 205 1.50 -14.33 -28.37
CA ASN A 205 2.13 -13.41 -29.31
C ASN A 205 1.49 -12.02 -29.19
N PRO A 206 2.28 -10.93 -29.27
CA PRO A 206 1.75 -9.58 -29.17
C PRO A 206 0.83 -9.24 -30.36
N LEU A 207 -0.37 -8.71 -30.07
CA LEU A 207 -1.22 -8.15 -31.11
C LEU A 207 -0.86 -6.68 -31.34
N ILE A 208 -0.29 -6.39 -32.50
CA ILE A 208 0.29 -5.08 -32.83
C ILE A 208 -0.76 -4.16 -33.45
N ASN A 209 -0.69 -2.85 -33.15
CA ASN A 209 -1.50 -1.79 -33.75
C ASN A 209 -3.03 -1.98 -33.59
N GLN A 210 -3.44 -2.72 -32.56
CA GLN A 210 -4.85 -2.97 -32.25
C GLN A 210 -5.45 -1.84 -31.42
N ASN A 211 -6.68 -1.44 -31.73
CA ASN A 211 -7.41 -0.43 -30.98
C ASN A 211 -7.94 -1.00 -29.66
N VAL A 212 -7.57 -0.40 -28.53
CA VAL A 212 -8.08 -0.73 -27.20
C VAL A 212 -8.75 0.50 -26.60
N GLN A 213 -10.00 0.36 -26.18
CA GLN A 213 -10.74 1.37 -25.46
C GLN A 213 -10.56 1.20 -23.95
N ILE A 214 -10.05 2.23 -23.28
CA ILE A 214 -9.92 2.29 -21.83
C ILE A 214 -10.96 3.27 -21.29
N THR A 215 -11.77 2.82 -20.35
CA THR A 215 -12.76 3.63 -19.64
C THR A 215 -12.36 3.79 -18.18
N ILE A 216 -12.26 5.03 -17.70
CA ILE A 216 -12.02 5.35 -16.28
C ILE A 216 -13.10 6.32 -15.83
N ALA A 217 -13.94 5.89 -14.89
CA ALA A 217 -15.21 6.55 -14.60
C ALA A 217 -16.05 6.73 -15.90
N ASN A 218 -16.30 7.95 -16.33
CA ASN A 218 -17.08 8.25 -17.55
C ASN A 218 -16.20 8.63 -18.76
N ALA A 219 -14.88 8.75 -18.57
CA ALA A 219 -13.97 9.15 -19.65
C ALA A 219 -13.49 7.92 -20.42
N LYS A 220 -13.54 8.00 -21.76
CA LYS A 220 -13.09 6.97 -22.69
C LYS A 220 -11.82 7.41 -23.42
N TYR A 221 -10.87 6.50 -23.56
CA TYR A 221 -9.59 6.71 -24.24
C TYR A 221 -9.38 5.58 -25.24
N ASN A 222 -9.25 5.90 -26.52
CA ASN A 222 -8.90 4.91 -27.53
C ASN A 222 -7.40 5.02 -27.78
N ILE A 223 -6.67 3.95 -27.50
CA ILE A 223 -5.22 3.86 -27.70
C ILE A 223 -4.89 2.62 -28.51
N LYS A 224 -3.71 2.60 -29.12
CA LYS A 224 -3.23 1.44 -29.88
C LYS A 224 -2.14 0.70 -29.16
N THR A 225 -2.07 -0.61 -29.38
CA THR A 225 -0.96 -1.45 -28.94
C THR A 225 0.29 -1.18 -29.79
N ASP A 226 1.45 -1.21 -29.15
CA ASP A 226 2.76 -1.10 -29.78
C ASP A 226 3.23 -2.43 -30.40
N SER A 227 4.47 -2.47 -30.90
CA SER A 227 5.08 -3.66 -31.51
C SER A 227 5.27 -4.84 -30.54
N LEU A 228 5.16 -4.59 -29.22
CA LEU A 228 5.25 -5.59 -28.17
C LEU A 228 3.87 -5.91 -27.56
N GLY A 229 2.79 -5.40 -28.18
CA GLY A 229 1.41 -5.62 -27.76
C GLY A 229 0.99 -4.78 -26.56
N TYR A 230 1.80 -3.80 -26.12
CA TYR A 230 1.46 -2.96 -24.97
C TYR A 230 0.72 -1.71 -25.39
N ALA A 231 -0.24 -1.28 -24.58
CA ALA A 231 -0.88 0.03 -24.70
C ALA A 231 -0.77 0.76 -23.36
N THR A 232 -0.35 2.03 -23.39
CA THR A 232 -0.05 2.82 -22.18
C THR A 232 -0.83 4.12 -22.15
N LEU A 233 -1.56 4.36 -21.05
CA LEU A 233 -2.34 5.55 -20.79
C LEU A 233 -1.74 6.38 -19.64
N VAL A 234 -1.56 7.68 -19.87
CA VAL A 234 -1.21 8.64 -18.80
C VAL A 234 -2.44 8.93 -17.94
N LEU A 235 -2.31 8.72 -16.63
CA LEU A 235 -3.39 8.92 -15.66
C LEU A 235 -3.43 10.38 -15.18
N LYS A 236 -4.61 11.01 -15.25
CA LYS A 236 -4.83 12.42 -14.88
C LYS A 236 -5.98 12.61 -13.90
N GLN A 237 -6.60 11.52 -13.43
CA GLN A 237 -7.73 11.55 -12.53
C GLN A 237 -7.32 12.14 -11.17
N LYS A 238 -8.24 12.89 -10.54
CA LYS A 238 -8.05 13.42 -9.18
C LYS A 238 -7.95 12.27 -8.17
N ALA A 239 -7.53 12.61 -6.94
CA ALA A 239 -7.51 11.64 -5.85
C ALA A 239 -8.89 10.99 -5.66
N GLY A 240 -8.91 9.66 -5.56
CA GLY A 240 -10.14 8.86 -5.57
C GLY A 240 -9.87 7.38 -5.86
N LYS A 241 -10.93 6.58 -5.80
CA LYS A 241 -10.92 5.18 -6.22
C LYS A 241 -11.78 5.04 -7.47
N TYR A 242 -11.26 4.33 -8.46
CA TYR A 242 -11.90 4.15 -9.76
C TYR A 242 -11.77 2.70 -10.21
N ASN A 243 -12.70 2.26 -11.03
CA ASN A 243 -12.51 1.10 -11.89
C ASN A 243 -11.96 1.58 -13.24
N ILE A 244 -11.00 0.84 -13.77
CA ILE A 244 -10.52 0.94 -15.14
C ILE A 244 -11.07 -0.27 -15.90
N ILE A 245 -11.80 -0.03 -16.99
CA ILE A 245 -12.28 -1.07 -17.88
C ILE A 245 -11.53 -0.89 -19.20
N ALA A 246 -10.66 -1.84 -19.54
CA ALA A 246 -10.05 -1.89 -20.86
C ALA A 246 -10.76 -2.94 -21.73
N LYS A 247 -11.10 -2.57 -22.96
CA LYS A 247 -11.86 -3.38 -23.90
C LYS A 247 -11.19 -3.36 -25.28
N PHE A 248 -10.98 -4.55 -25.82
CA PHE A 248 -10.69 -4.80 -27.22
C PHE A 248 -11.96 -5.39 -27.83
N ASP A 249 -12.52 -4.73 -28.85
CA ASP A 249 -13.80 -5.16 -29.46
C ASP A 249 -13.66 -6.36 -30.39
N GLY A 250 -12.43 -6.84 -30.62
CA GLY A 250 -12.16 -7.88 -31.62
C GLY A 250 -12.10 -7.32 -33.04
N ASN A 251 -11.85 -8.22 -33.98
CA ASN A 251 -11.87 -7.97 -35.43
C ASN A 251 -12.16 -9.29 -36.19
N SER A 252 -11.89 -9.31 -37.50
CA SER A 252 -12.05 -10.51 -38.34
C SER A 252 -11.25 -11.70 -37.82
N ASP A 253 -10.07 -11.44 -37.27
CA ASP A 253 -9.08 -12.46 -36.94
C ASP A 253 -9.17 -12.86 -35.47
N TYR A 254 -9.51 -11.91 -34.59
CA TYR A 254 -9.50 -12.06 -33.14
C TYR A 254 -10.84 -11.73 -32.49
N ASN A 255 -11.21 -12.49 -31.47
CA ASN A 255 -12.39 -12.27 -30.65
C ASN A 255 -12.21 -11.07 -29.71
N PRO A 256 -13.30 -10.47 -29.21
CA PRO A 256 -13.24 -9.43 -28.19
C PRO A 256 -12.65 -9.92 -26.87
N SER A 257 -11.99 -9.01 -26.15
CA SER A 257 -11.41 -9.27 -24.84
C SER A 257 -11.57 -8.05 -23.93
N ASN A 258 -11.66 -8.25 -22.61
CA ASN A 258 -11.79 -7.16 -21.66
C ASN A 258 -11.11 -7.49 -20.32
N VAL A 259 -10.62 -6.46 -19.64
CA VAL A 259 -10.07 -6.56 -18.29
C VAL A 259 -10.56 -5.41 -17.43
N VAL A 260 -10.84 -5.70 -16.15
CA VAL A 260 -11.19 -4.70 -15.15
C VAL A 260 -10.07 -4.63 -14.13
N SER A 261 -9.55 -3.42 -13.92
CA SER A 261 -8.52 -3.12 -12.92
C SER A 261 -9.02 -2.04 -11.95
N THR A 262 -8.45 -1.98 -10.76
CA THR A 262 -8.70 -0.90 -9.80
C THR A 262 -7.63 0.17 -9.89
N LEU A 263 -8.02 1.43 -9.74
CA LEU A 263 -7.15 2.60 -9.69
C LEU A 263 -7.39 3.34 -8.38
N ASN A 264 -6.38 3.36 -7.52
CA ASN A 264 -6.41 4.07 -6.24
C ASN A 264 -5.41 5.22 -6.26
N ILE A 265 -5.93 6.44 -6.24
CA ILE A 265 -5.14 7.68 -6.28
C ILE A 265 -5.22 8.39 -4.94
N LEU A 266 -4.09 8.48 -4.25
CA LEU A 266 -3.97 9.28 -3.03
C LEU A 266 -3.45 10.68 -3.35
N ASP A 267 -3.95 11.71 -2.68
CA ASP A 267 -3.56 13.10 -2.96
C ASP A 267 -2.06 13.37 -2.69
N SER A 268 -1.50 12.76 -1.65
CA SER A 268 -0.10 12.97 -1.27
C SER A 268 0.44 11.86 -0.37
N PRO A 269 1.74 11.52 -0.44
CA PRO A 269 2.40 10.69 0.54
C PRO A 269 2.49 11.36 1.93
N ILE A 270 2.38 12.69 1.99
CA ILE A 270 2.48 13.45 3.25
C ILE A 270 1.10 13.51 3.90
N THR A 271 0.88 12.70 4.93
CA THR A 271 -0.39 12.58 5.64
C THR A 271 -0.27 12.93 7.12
N LYS A 272 -1.40 12.91 7.84
CA LYS A 272 -1.52 13.24 9.27
C LYS A 272 -0.90 14.61 9.65
N ASN A 273 -0.84 15.51 8.68
CA ASN A 273 -0.28 16.85 8.78
C ASN A 273 -1.37 17.87 9.12
N LYS A 274 -1.86 17.85 10.36
CA LYS A 274 -2.86 18.83 10.82
C LYS A 274 -2.23 20.24 10.94
N ASN A 275 -3.06 21.24 11.24
CA ASN A 275 -2.63 22.59 11.62
C ASN A 275 -2.59 22.75 13.16
N PRO A 276 -1.55 22.28 13.87
CA PRO A 276 -1.57 22.19 15.32
C PRO A 276 -1.26 23.49 16.06
N LYS A 277 -1.79 23.59 17.28
CA LYS A 277 -1.30 24.49 18.34
C LYS A 277 -0.22 23.73 19.13
N ILE A 278 1.04 24.14 19.01
CA ILE A 278 2.20 23.46 19.61
C ILE A 278 2.80 24.37 20.70
N TYR A 279 3.01 23.86 21.91
CA TYR A 279 3.75 24.63 22.92
C TYR A 279 5.25 24.66 22.60
N PHE A 280 5.93 25.75 22.96
CA PHE A 280 7.37 25.92 22.77
C PHE A 280 8.16 24.67 23.18
N GLY A 281 8.96 24.12 22.26
CA GLY A 281 9.72 22.89 22.45
C GLY A 281 8.97 21.60 22.08
N GLY A 282 7.69 21.68 21.71
CA GLY A 282 6.89 20.58 21.18
C GLY A 282 7.31 20.17 19.77
N ARG A 283 6.64 19.16 19.20
CA ARG A 283 7.01 18.59 17.88
C ARG A 283 5.87 18.75 16.88
N PHE A 284 6.20 19.19 15.67
CA PHE A 284 5.37 19.00 14.49
C PHE A 284 5.66 17.60 13.93
N LYS A 285 4.63 16.85 13.54
CA LYS A 285 4.75 15.49 13.03
C LYS A 285 3.90 15.32 11.78
N VAL A 286 4.40 14.54 10.83
CA VAL A 286 3.69 14.07 9.64
C VAL A 286 3.97 12.57 9.48
N GLN A 287 3.06 11.83 8.85
CA GLN A 287 3.29 10.44 8.48
C GLN A 287 3.51 10.37 6.97
N ILE A 288 4.49 9.59 6.54
CA ILE A 288 4.75 9.33 5.13
C ILE A 288 4.25 7.93 4.79
N ILE A 289 3.49 7.81 3.69
CA ILE A 289 2.92 6.56 3.20
C ILE A 289 3.39 6.25 1.77
N ASN A 290 3.29 4.99 1.38
CA ASN A 290 3.37 4.49 0.01
C ASN A 290 2.00 4.67 -0.68
N ALA A 291 1.95 4.54 -2.01
CA ALA A 291 0.73 4.72 -2.78
C ALA A 291 -0.37 3.69 -2.44
N ASN A 292 0.02 2.52 -1.94
CA ASN A 292 -0.90 1.51 -1.40
C ASN A 292 -1.50 1.86 -0.02
N GLY A 293 -1.16 3.03 0.54
CA GLY A 293 -1.66 3.51 1.83
C GLY A 293 -0.85 3.06 3.06
N LYS A 294 0.06 2.08 2.91
CA LYS A 294 0.91 1.61 4.02
C LYS A 294 2.03 2.61 4.32
N HIS A 295 2.51 2.67 5.56
CA HIS A 295 3.60 3.58 5.92
C HIS A 295 4.94 3.18 5.30
N VAL A 296 5.78 4.16 4.96
CA VAL A 296 7.09 3.91 4.28
C VAL A 296 8.17 3.31 5.18
N GLY A 297 7.89 3.10 6.47
CA GLY A 297 8.86 2.60 7.44
C GLY A 297 9.93 3.63 7.82
N ALA A 298 11.02 3.15 8.43
CA ALA A 298 12.09 3.99 8.98
C ALA A 298 13.06 4.50 7.91
N GLY A 299 13.74 5.61 8.22
CA GLY A 299 14.93 6.06 7.48
C GLY A 299 14.68 6.95 6.26
N LYS A 300 13.43 7.17 5.83
CA LYS A 300 13.11 8.02 4.68
C LYS A 300 13.29 9.50 5.03
N LEU A 301 13.94 10.25 4.15
CA LEU A 301 14.28 11.67 4.36
C LEU A 301 13.09 12.59 4.07
N VAL A 302 12.73 13.45 5.02
CA VAL A 302 11.67 14.45 4.93
C VAL A 302 12.24 15.82 5.24
N LYS A 303 11.98 16.81 4.39
CA LYS A 303 12.47 18.19 4.56
C LYS A 303 11.36 19.08 5.13
N PHE A 304 11.60 19.71 6.27
CA PHE A 304 10.72 20.72 6.87
C PHE A 304 11.35 22.10 6.72
N THR A 305 10.63 23.05 6.13
CA THR A 305 11.05 24.44 6.01
C THR A 305 10.13 25.33 6.82
N ILE A 306 10.68 26.08 7.77
CA ILE A 306 9.90 26.97 8.64
C ILE A 306 10.74 28.20 9.00
N ALA A 307 10.15 29.38 8.91
CA ALA A 307 10.83 30.66 9.15
C ALA A 307 12.14 30.80 8.36
N GLY A 308 12.12 30.42 7.08
CA GLY A 308 13.28 30.49 6.17
C GLY A 308 14.34 29.40 6.38
N LYS A 309 14.24 28.56 7.42
CA LYS A 309 15.22 27.51 7.70
C LYS A 309 14.70 26.12 7.36
N THR A 310 15.55 25.32 6.72
CA THR A 310 15.27 23.93 6.33
C THR A 310 15.90 22.95 7.31
N TYR A 311 15.15 21.89 7.65
CA TYR A 311 15.54 20.80 8.52
C TYR A 311 15.24 19.47 7.84
N ILE A 312 16.23 18.58 7.77
CA ILE A 312 16.06 17.23 7.23
C ILE A 312 15.86 16.27 8.40
N GLN A 313 14.81 15.44 8.36
CA GLN A 313 14.51 14.43 9.39
C GLN A 313 14.24 13.09 8.73
N LYS A 314 14.59 11.99 9.41
CA LYS A 314 14.26 10.64 8.98
C LYS A 314 12.91 10.20 9.57
N THR A 315 12.18 9.35 8.85
CA THR A 315 10.99 8.67 9.38
C THR A 315 11.37 7.62 10.43
N ASP A 316 10.49 7.38 11.40
CA ASP A 316 10.56 6.24 12.32
C ASP A 316 9.94 4.97 11.72
N LYS A 317 9.96 3.84 12.44
CA LYS A 317 9.41 2.55 11.98
C LYS A 317 7.95 2.60 11.53
N ASN A 318 7.19 3.57 12.03
CA ASN A 318 5.77 3.77 11.70
C ASN A 318 5.60 4.83 10.59
N GLY A 319 6.67 5.26 9.94
CA GLY A 319 6.68 6.26 8.87
C GLY A 319 6.53 7.71 9.34
N TYR A 320 6.64 8.02 10.64
CA TYR A 320 6.51 9.41 11.10
C TYR A 320 7.84 10.15 11.03
N ALA A 321 7.84 11.31 10.37
CA ALA A 321 8.90 12.30 10.48
C ALA A 321 8.46 13.42 11.43
N SER A 322 9.38 13.95 12.24
CA SER A 322 9.01 14.97 13.22
C SER A 322 10.08 16.02 13.47
N LEU A 323 9.66 17.29 13.56
CA LEU A 323 10.52 18.44 13.83
C LEU A 323 10.20 19.05 15.20
N LYS A 324 11.22 19.24 16.04
CA LYS A 324 11.10 19.97 17.32
C LYS A 324 11.05 21.48 17.08
N ILE A 325 9.98 22.13 17.49
CA ILE A 325 9.74 23.56 17.26
C ILE A 325 10.24 24.38 18.44
N LYS A 326 11.36 25.11 18.23
CA LYS A 326 11.99 26.00 19.23
C LYS A 326 11.84 27.49 18.87
N LEU A 327 10.88 27.83 18.00
CA LEU A 327 10.63 29.20 17.56
C LEU A 327 9.84 30.01 18.59
N LYS A 328 9.95 31.34 18.56
CA LYS A 328 9.21 32.23 19.47
C LYS A 328 7.69 32.05 19.30
N PRO A 329 6.87 32.27 20.34
CA PRO A 329 5.43 32.18 20.22
C PRO A 329 4.86 33.12 19.16
N LYS A 330 4.26 32.54 18.12
CA LYS A 330 3.44 33.17 17.07
C LYS A 330 2.96 32.06 16.12
N THR A 331 2.20 32.44 15.10
CA THR A 331 1.83 31.53 14.01
C THR A 331 2.92 31.52 12.94
N TYR A 332 3.26 30.34 12.44
CA TYR A 332 4.21 30.13 11.35
C TYR A 332 3.58 29.24 10.27
N THR A 333 3.99 29.46 9.02
CA THR A 333 3.81 28.48 7.96
C THR A 333 5.01 27.54 7.97
N ILE A 334 4.76 26.23 8.06
CA ILE A 334 5.74 25.18 7.85
C ILE A 334 5.43 24.48 6.54
N SER A 335 6.46 24.27 5.72
CA SER A 335 6.39 23.51 4.47
C SER A 335 7.09 22.18 4.68
N THR A 336 6.41 21.07 4.40
CA THR A 336 6.98 19.72 4.37
C THR A 336 7.17 19.32 2.92
N LYS A 337 8.36 18.87 2.56
CA LYS A 337 8.69 18.28 1.25
C LYS A 337 9.13 16.83 1.42
N TYR A 338 8.56 15.96 0.60
CA TYR A 338 8.95 14.56 0.44
C TYR A 338 8.89 14.20 -1.05
N ALA A 339 10.01 13.77 -1.63
CA ALA A 339 10.18 13.68 -3.08
C ALA A 339 9.76 15.01 -3.78
N ASN A 340 8.90 14.92 -4.79
CA ASN A 340 8.27 16.05 -5.50
C ASN A 340 7.07 16.66 -4.75
N PHE A 341 6.55 16.00 -3.70
CA PHE A 341 5.37 16.48 -2.97
C PHE A 341 5.70 17.54 -1.93
N ILE A 342 4.88 18.59 -1.90
CA ILE A 342 4.99 19.69 -0.94
C ILE A 342 3.63 19.94 -0.29
N LYS A 343 3.59 19.94 1.05
CA LYS A 343 2.42 20.36 1.85
C LYS A 343 2.78 21.50 2.78
N LYS A 344 1.92 22.52 2.83
CA LYS A 344 2.06 23.66 3.75
C LYS A 344 1.03 23.54 4.87
N ASN A 345 1.48 23.81 6.10
CA ASN A 345 0.64 23.81 7.30
C ASN A 345 0.84 25.08 8.11
N ARG A 346 -0.22 25.53 8.78
CA ARG A 346 -0.16 26.61 9.77
C ARG A 346 0.05 26.02 11.15
N ILE A 347 1.17 26.35 11.80
CA ILE A 347 1.43 25.97 13.19
C ILE A 347 1.36 27.19 14.10
N THR A 348 0.64 27.08 15.22
CA THR A 348 0.61 28.13 16.23
C THR A 348 1.50 27.75 17.40
N VAL A 349 2.60 28.47 17.60
CA VAL A 349 3.49 28.24 18.73
C VAL A 349 2.99 28.97 19.98
N LYS A 350 2.60 28.21 21.01
CA LYS A 350 2.17 28.74 22.31
C LYS A 350 3.33 28.83 23.29
N PRO A 351 3.37 29.83 24.18
CA PRO A 351 4.36 29.89 25.25
C PRO A 351 4.13 28.80 26.29
N VAL A 352 5.20 28.23 26.84
CA VAL A 352 5.14 27.32 28.00
C VAL A 352 5.05 28.07 29.34
N LEU A 353 5.52 29.31 29.37
CA LEU A 353 5.51 30.20 30.53
C LEU A 353 4.61 31.39 30.25
N THR A 354 3.60 31.60 31.09
CA THR A 354 2.62 32.68 30.94
C THR A 354 2.44 33.44 32.25
N ALA A 355 2.23 34.74 32.15
CA ALA A 355 1.82 35.59 33.27
C ALA A 355 1.01 36.77 32.71
N LYS A 356 0.09 37.29 33.52
CA LYS A 356 -0.70 38.47 33.17
C LYS A 356 -0.11 39.70 33.85
N SER A 357 -0.09 40.83 33.15
CA SER A 357 0.13 42.12 33.81
C SER A 357 -1.01 42.37 34.80
N ILE A 358 -0.71 43.01 35.93
CA ILE A 358 -1.69 43.21 37.01
C ILE A 358 -1.83 44.68 37.36
N VAL A 359 -3.04 45.07 37.72
CA VAL A 359 -3.37 46.37 38.32
C VAL A 359 -3.94 46.10 39.71
N LYS A 360 -3.39 46.74 40.75
CA LYS A 360 -3.81 46.55 42.14
C LYS A 360 -3.82 47.89 42.88
N LYS A 361 -4.73 48.05 43.86
CA LYS A 361 -4.69 49.15 44.83
C LYS A 361 -3.47 48.99 45.76
N LYS A 362 -2.97 50.08 46.32
CA LYS A 362 -1.92 50.05 47.37
C LYS A 362 -2.35 49.09 48.50
N ALA A 363 -1.45 48.17 48.87
CA ALA A 363 -1.68 47.18 49.91
C ALA A 363 -0.36 46.80 50.57
N LYS A 364 -0.42 46.29 51.82
CA LYS A 364 0.75 45.78 52.56
C LYS A 364 1.51 44.71 51.75
N SER A 365 0.80 43.89 50.97
CA SER A 365 1.40 42.93 50.06
C SER A 365 0.54 42.61 48.85
N ILE A 366 1.19 42.42 47.69
CA ILE A 366 0.57 41.94 46.46
C ILE A 366 1.13 40.57 46.06
N LYS A 367 0.38 39.85 45.22
CA LYS A 367 0.78 38.55 44.67
C LYS A 367 0.86 38.65 43.15
N PHE A 368 1.99 38.24 42.58
CA PHE A 368 2.19 38.09 41.14
C PHE A 368 2.31 36.60 40.80
N TYR A 369 1.68 36.18 39.70
CA TYR A 369 1.55 34.76 39.35
C TYR A 369 2.09 34.50 37.95
N ALA A 370 2.88 33.42 37.84
CA ALA A 370 3.25 32.84 36.56
C ALA A 370 2.83 31.37 36.50
N LYS A 371 2.28 30.95 35.35
CA LYS A 371 1.88 29.57 35.08
C LYS A 371 2.86 28.94 34.09
N LEU A 372 3.37 27.78 34.46
CA LEU A 372 4.27 26.95 33.67
C LEU A 372 3.58 25.65 33.27
N VAL A 373 3.62 25.35 31.98
CA VAL A 373 3.14 24.09 31.39
C VAL A 373 4.25 23.41 30.58
N ASN A 374 4.10 22.13 30.29
CA ASN A 374 5.00 21.40 29.41
C ASN A 374 4.61 21.57 27.93
N THR A 375 5.32 20.85 27.05
CA THR A 375 5.09 20.85 25.59
C THR A 375 3.73 20.28 25.15
N LYS A 376 3.02 19.62 26.07
CA LYS A 376 1.65 19.10 25.90
C LYS A 376 0.60 19.98 26.58
N GLY A 377 0.99 21.14 27.15
CA GLY A 377 0.08 22.03 27.88
C GLY A 377 -0.28 21.59 29.30
N LYS A 378 0.28 20.47 29.79
CA LYS A 378 0.04 20.01 31.17
C LYS A 378 0.83 20.85 32.16
N PRO A 379 0.25 21.26 33.31
CA PRO A 379 0.97 21.98 34.35
C PRO A 379 2.24 21.28 34.81
N GLN A 380 3.24 22.05 35.24
CA GLN A 380 4.52 21.51 35.73
C GLN A 380 4.74 21.91 37.17
N ALA A 381 4.68 20.94 38.09
CA ALA A 381 4.90 21.14 39.52
C ALA A 381 6.39 21.08 39.89
N LYS A 382 6.74 21.71 41.02
CA LYS A 382 8.09 21.73 41.62
C LYS A 382 9.20 22.27 40.70
N LYS A 383 8.86 22.94 39.60
CA LYS A 383 9.84 23.55 38.68
C LYS A 383 10.19 24.96 39.13
N MET A 384 11.47 25.30 39.09
CA MET A 384 11.98 26.59 39.54
C MET A 384 11.78 27.68 38.47
N VAL A 385 10.93 28.66 38.76
CA VAL A 385 10.72 29.87 37.95
C VAL A 385 11.47 31.04 38.58
N ARG A 386 12.15 31.83 37.75
CA ARG A 386 12.92 33.01 38.18
C ARG A 386 12.13 34.28 37.89
N PHE A 387 11.94 35.12 38.91
CA PHE A 387 11.38 36.47 38.75
C PHE A 387 12.49 37.50 38.98
N LYS A 388 12.74 38.40 38.04
CA LYS A 388 13.61 39.57 38.23
C LYS A 388 12.74 40.82 38.40
N PHE A 389 12.86 41.47 39.55
CA PHE A 389 12.05 42.61 39.93
C PHE A 389 12.87 43.60 40.77
N ARG A 390 12.95 44.87 40.34
CA ARG A 390 13.75 45.94 41.00
C ARG A 390 15.19 45.51 41.31
N GLY A 391 15.91 44.99 40.30
CA GLY A 391 17.28 44.50 40.44
C GLY A 391 17.43 43.14 41.11
N LYS A 392 16.50 42.74 41.99
CA LYS A 392 16.54 41.46 42.73
C LYS A 392 15.98 40.29 41.92
N THR A 393 16.51 39.09 42.19
CA THR A 393 16.06 37.84 41.57
C THR A 393 15.46 36.90 42.60
N PHE A 394 14.23 36.44 42.37
CA PHE A 394 13.51 35.49 43.21
C PHE A 394 13.36 34.15 42.49
N LYS A 395 13.72 33.04 43.16
CA LYS A 395 13.58 31.68 42.64
C LYS A 395 12.42 30.99 43.35
N ILE A 396 11.35 30.66 42.62
CA ILE A 396 10.10 30.12 43.20
C ILE A 396 9.73 28.82 42.50
N LYS A 397 9.46 27.77 43.29
CA LYS A 397 8.95 26.49 42.78
C LYS A 397 7.45 26.60 42.45
N THR A 398 7.05 26.01 41.34
CA THR A 398 5.64 25.90 40.96
C THR A 398 4.88 24.89 41.83
N ASN A 399 3.60 25.15 42.09
CA ASN A 399 2.71 24.21 42.79
C ASN A 399 2.16 23.10 41.86
N LYS A 400 1.30 22.21 42.37
CA LYS A 400 0.63 21.14 41.60
C LYS A 400 -0.10 21.66 40.34
N LYS A 401 -0.63 22.88 40.38
CA LYS A 401 -1.31 23.56 39.26
C LYS A 401 -0.33 24.28 38.31
N GLY A 402 0.98 24.11 38.48
CA GLY A 402 2.03 24.73 37.68
C GLY A 402 2.22 26.22 37.93
N ILE A 403 1.73 26.74 39.06
CA ILE A 403 1.74 28.17 39.37
C ILE A 403 2.89 28.49 40.32
N ALA A 404 3.74 29.44 39.93
CA ALA A 404 4.70 30.10 40.80
C ALA A 404 4.13 31.45 41.27
N LYS A 405 4.10 31.65 42.59
CA LYS A 405 3.48 32.82 43.25
C LYS A 405 4.57 33.65 43.94
N LEU A 406 4.84 34.85 43.43
CA LEU A 406 5.72 35.83 44.05
C LEU A 406 4.91 36.78 44.95
N LYS A 407 5.24 36.82 46.24
CA LYS A 407 4.70 37.81 47.19
C LYS A 407 5.63 39.04 47.20
N ILE A 408 5.08 40.23 46.95
CA ILE A 408 5.82 41.50 46.95
C ILE A 408 5.22 42.38 48.05
N LYS A 409 6.07 43.03 48.86
CA LYS A 409 5.66 43.89 49.99
C LYS A 409 5.90 45.37 49.66
N ASN A 410 5.08 46.24 50.25
CA ASN A 410 5.30 47.69 50.34
C ASN A 410 5.66 48.40 49.01
N LEU A 411 4.87 48.18 47.96
CA LEU A 411 5.03 48.92 46.70
C LEU A 411 4.35 50.30 46.80
N LYS A 412 5.10 51.36 46.44
CA LYS A 412 4.54 52.71 46.25
C LYS A 412 3.63 52.73 45.01
N LYS A 413 2.82 53.78 44.87
CA LYS A 413 2.06 54.03 43.63
C LYS A 413 3.04 54.14 42.46
N GLY A 414 2.69 53.55 41.31
CA GLY A 414 3.58 53.56 40.15
C GLY A 414 3.46 52.33 39.25
N LYS A 415 4.26 52.33 38.18
CA LYS A 415 4.30 51.27 37.15
C LYS A 415 5.65 50.57 37.19
N TYR A 416 5.64 49.26 37.49
CA TYR A 416 6.85 48.46 37.65
C TYR A 416 6.94 47.37 36.59
N LYS A 417 8.13 47.18 36.01
CA LYS A 417 8.44 46.06 35.09
C LYS A 417 8.84 44.83 35.91
N ILE A 418 8.30 43.68 35.55
CA ILE A 418 8.71 42.37 36.09
C ILE A 418 9.08 41.43 34.95
N TYR A 419 10.20 40.72 35.10
CA TYR A 419 10.65 39.72 34.15
C TYR A 419 10.49 38.34 34.78
N THR A 420 9.89 37.40 34.06
CA THR A 420 9.77 36.01 34.49
C THR A 420 10.48 35.10 33.50
N GLN A 421 11.28 34.16 34.01
CA GLN A 421 12.08 33.27 33.19
C GLN A 421 11.97 31.82 33.66
N TYR A 422 11.89 30.91 32.67
CA TYR A 422 12.06 29.48 32.83
C TYR A 422 12.81 28.91 31.62
N GLY A 423 14.04 28.43 31.83
CA GLY A 423 14.93 28.03 30.74
C GLY A 423 15.14 29.15 29.71
N LYS A 424 14.84 28.87 28.44
CA LYS A 424 14.87 29.85 27.34
C LYS A 424 13.60 30.71 27.23
N SER A 425 12.53 30.38 27.94
CA SER A 425 11.30 31.18 27.94
C SER A 425 11.46 32.37 28.87
N LYS A 426 11.33 33.57 28.31
CA LYS A 426 11.37 34.85 29.03
C LYS A 426 10.11 35.63 28.70
N ILE A 427 9.44 36.16 29.71
CA ILE A 427 8.27 37.04 29.56
C ILE A 427 8.46 38.31 30.39
N LYS A 428 7.91 39.42 29.88
CA LYS A 428 7.93 40.73 30.52
C LYS A 428 6.48 41.14 30.77
N ASN A 429 6.18 41.52 32.00
CA ASN A 429 4.87 42.00 32.41
C ASN A 429 4.99 43.30 33.20
N THR A 430 3.85 43.93 33.44
CA THR A 430 3.75 45.16 34.22
C THR A 430 2.92 44.93 35.47
N ILE A 431 3.35 45.55 36.58
CA ILE A 431 2.59 45.68 37.82
C ILE A 431 2.28 47.17 38.00
N LYS A 432 1.00 47.56 37.97
CA LYS A 432 0.56 48.96 38.22
C LYS A 432 -0.11 49.04 39.58
N ILE A 433 0.40 49.92 40.45
CA ILE A 433 -0.19 50.25 41.75
C ILE A 433 -0.94 51.58 41.64
N LYS A 434 -2.26 51.54 41.89
CA LYS A 434 -3.13 52.71 41.98
C LYS A 434 -3.26 53.19 43.42
#